data_AF-A0A951VWF6-F1
#
_entry.id   AF-A0A951VWF6-F1
#
_cell.length_a   1.000
_cell.length_b   1.000
_cell.length_c   1.000
_cell.angle_alpha   90.00
_cell.angle_beta   90.00
_cell.angle_gamma   90.00
#
_symmetry.space_group_name_H-M   'P 1'
#
loop_
_entity.id
_entity.type
_entity.pdbx_description
1 polymer ?
#
loop_
_entity_poly.entity_id
_entity_poly.type
_entity_poly.pdbx_seq_one_letter_code
_entity_poly.pdbx_strand_id
1 'polypeptide(L)'
;MNTIGSILFWVFLIVTSILFFPIAVLIRLLTGLFDRRLVVLHSFTSFWASLYTWLNPFWRVTLVKKTNINPKHTYMMISNHQSMVDIFALFRTFFHFKWVSKAENFKFPFIGWNMRLNRYIEIQRGTTKGSVGMMRKAEATLKEGSSIF
;
A
#
# COMPACT_ATOMS: atom_id res chain seq x y z
N MET A 1 -18.11 -13.76 -9.26
CA MET A 1 -17.16 -13.59 -10.37
C MET A 1 -16.94 -14.98 -10.98
N ASN A 2 -17.11 -15.13 -12.30
CA ASN A 2 -16.86 -16.40 -12.97
C ASN A 2 -15.34 -16.59 -13.17
N THR A 3 -14.91 -17.81 -13.50
CA THR A 3 -13.49 -18.18 -13.66
C THR A 3 -12.77 -17.27 -14.66
N ILE A 4 -13.44 -16.90 -15.75
CA ILE A 4 -12.89 -16.01 -16.78
C ILE A 4 -12.57 -14.63 -16.20
N GLY A 5 -13.49 -14.02 -15.44
CA GLY A 5 -13.25 -12.73 -14.79
C GLY A 5 -12.08 -12.76 -13.82
N SER A 6 -11.92 -13.85 -13.07
CA SER A 6 -10.78 -14.05 -12.18
C SER A 6 -9.45 -14.13 -12.94
N ILE A 7 -9.42 -14.89 -14.05
CA ILE A 7 -8.21 -15.00 -14.90
C ILE A 7 -7.84 -13.64 -15.48
N LEU A 8 -8.81 -12.90 -16.02
CA LEU A 8 -8.58 -11.57 -16.57
C LEU A 8 -8.04 -10.60 -15.52
N PHE A 9 -8.58 -10.65 -14.29
CA PHE A 9 -8.09 -9.84 -13.19
C PHE A 9 -6.63 -10.17 -12.82
N TRP A 10 -6.28 -11.45 -12.72
CA TRP A 10 -4.90 -11.87 -12.42
C TRP A 10 -3.92 -11.49 -13.52
N VAL A 11 -4.30 -11.66 -14.79
CA VAL A 11 -3.49 -11.22 -15.94
C VAL A 11 -3.29 -9.71 -15.88
N PHE A 12 -4.37 -8.95 -15.65
CA PHE A 12 -4.31 -7.50 -15.52
C PHE A 12 -3.37 -7.06 -14.38
N LEU A 13 -3.46 -7.71 -13.22
CA LEU A 13 -2.58 -7.47 -12.08
C LEU A 13 -1.11 -7.75 -12.41
N ILE A 14 -0.80 -8.88 -13.05
CA ILE A 14 0.58 -9.22 -13.42
C ILE A 14 1.15 -8.23 -14.44
N VAL A 15 0.40 -7.95 -15.51
CA VAL A 15 0.84 -7.05 -16.59
C VAL A 15 1.09 -5.64 -16.06
N THR A 16 0.14 -5.09 -15.31
CA THR A 16 0.32 -3.75 -14.71
C THR A 16 1.47 -3.74 -13.71
N SER A 17 1.72 -4.83 -12.97
CA SER A 17 2.87 -4.92 -12.06
C SER A 17 4.22 -4.84 -12.76
N ILE A 18 4.37 -5.54 -13.88
CA ILE A 18 5.59 -5.50 -14.69
C ILE A 18 5.81 -4.10 -15.26
N LEU A 19 4.75 -3.46 -15.76
CA LEU A 19 4.83 -2.16 -16.41
C LEU A 19 5.05 -0.99 -15.43
N PHE A 20 4.40 -1.02 -14.27
CA PHE A 20 4.40 0.13 -13.35
C PHE A 20 5.53 0.09 -12.32
N PHE A 21 6.12 -1.07 -12.04
CA PHE A 21 7.26 -1.14 -11.14
C PHE A 21 8.47 -0.31 -11.62
N PRO A 22 8.89 -0.36 -12.90
CA PRO A 22 9.93 0.54 -13.41
C PRO A 22 9.61 2.03 -13.22
N ILE A 23 8.33 2.41 -13.40
CA ILE A 23 7.87 3.79 -13.17
C ILE A 23 8.01 4.14 -11.68
N ALA A 24 7.65 3.25 -10.77
CA ALA A 24 7.83 3.44 -9.33
C ALA A 24 9.32 3.65 -8.97
N VAL A 25 10.22 2.87 -9.57
CA VAL A 25 11.67 3.03 -9.40
C VAL A 25 12.13 4.39 -9.92
N LEU A 26 11.68 4.80 -11.11
CA LEU A 26 12.01 6.11 -11.67
C LEU A 26 11.53 7.25 -10.76
N ILE A 27 10.29 7.19 -10.27
CA ILE A 27 9.76 8.16 -9.30
C ILE A 27 10.66 8.20 -8.06
N ARG A 28 11.02 7.05 -7.50
CA ARG A 28 11.88 6.99 -6.30
C ARG A 28 13.24 7.65 -6.52
N LEU A 29 13.84 7.45 -7.70
CA LEU A 29 15.13 8.05 -8.06
C LEU A 29 15.00 9.56 -8.21
N LEU A 30 13.97 10.03 -8.91
CA LEU A 30 13.75 11.47 -9.17
C LEU A 30 13.34 12.25 -7.91
N THR A 31 12.57 11.64 -7.01
CA THR A 31 12.08 12.31 -5.81
C THR A 31 12.96 12.10 -4.58
N GLY A 32 14.01 11.28 -4.69
CA GLY A 32 14.78 10.81 -3.54
C GLY A 32 15.44 11.89 -2.69
N LEU A 33 15.73 13.05 -3.28
CA LEU A 33 16.37 14.18 -2.61
C LEU A 33 15.41 14.98 -1.71
N PHE A 34 14.13 15.07 -2.07
CA PHE A 34 13.17 15.96 -1.41
C PHE A 34 11.98 15.23 -0.78
N ASP A 35 11.53 14.12 -1.35
CA ASP A 35 10.40 13.34 -0.85
C ASP A 35 10.84 12.25 0.14
N ARG A 36 11.38 12.68 1.29
CA ARG A 36 11.92 11.75 2.31
C ARG A 36 10.84 10.79 2.88
N ARG A 37 9.59 11.24 2.91
CA ARG A 37 8.44 10.45 3.40
C ARG A 37 7.82 9.54 2.32
N LEU A 38 8.24 9.70 1.07
CA LEU A 38 7.75 8.94 -0.09
C LEU A 38 6.27 9.20 -0.40
N VAL A 39 5.82 10.44 -0.22
CA VAL A 39 4.42 10.85 -0.47
C VAL A 39 4.07 10.72 -1.95
N VAL A 40 4.97 11.12 -2.85
CA VAL A 40 4.75 11.04 -4.30
C VAL A 40 4.72 9.59 -4.76
N LEU A 41 5.69 8.79 -4.29
CA LEU A 41 5.75 7.36 -4.61
C LEU A 41 4.53 6.59 -4.07
N HIS A 42 4.08 6.92 -2.87
CA HIS A 42 2.89 6.33 -2.28
C HIS A 42 1.62 6.76 -3.00
N SER A 43 1.53 8.01 -3.45
CA SER A 43 0.41 8.49 -4.28
C SER A 43 0.35 7.77 -5.62
N PHE A 44 1.50 7.52 -6.26
CA PHE A 44 1.57 6.68 -7.45
C PHE A 44 1.15 5.23 -7.17
N THR A 45 1.59 4.67 -6.05
CA THR A 45 1.17 3.33 -5.62
C THR A 45 -0.33 3.28 -5.34
N SER A 46 -0.91 4.36 -4.80
CA SER A 46 -2.34 4.52 -4.57
C SER A 46 -3.12 4.55 -5.87
N PHE A 47 -2.62 5.29 -6.87
CA PHE A 47 -3.16 5.29 -8.23
C PHE A 47 -3.15 3.89 -8.85
N TRP A 48 -1.99 3.24 -8.82
CA TRP A 48 -1.83 1.89 -9.36
C TRP A 48 -2.81 0.91 -8.71
N ALA A 49 -2.83 0.83 -7.37
CA ALA A 49 -3.75 -0.06 -6.67
C ALA A 49 -5.23 0.30 -6.91
N SER A 50 -5.54 1.60 -7.06
CA SER A 50 -6.90 2.05 -7.33
C SER A 50 -7.44 1.55 -8.67
N LEU A 51 -6.59 1.38 -9.69
CA LEU A 51 -6.99 0.83 -10.99
C LEU A 51 -7.65 -0.54 -10.87
N TYR A 52 -7.20 -1.38 -9.94
CA TYR A 52 -7.78 -2.71 -9.71
C TYR A 52 -9.23 -2.66 -9.22
N THR A 53 -9.65 -1.56 -8.59
CA THR A 53 -11.04 -1.37 -8.17
C THR A 53 -11.82 -0.47 -9.14
N TRP A 54 -11.16 0.47 -9.81
CA TRP A 54 -11.79 1.34 -10.82
C TRP A 54 -12.22 0.59 -12.08
N LEU A 55 -11.38 -0.33 -12.55
CA LEU A 55 -11.60 -1.05 -13.80
C LEU A 55 -12.30 -2.40 -13.57
N ASN A 56 -12.57 -2.77 -12.32
CA ASN A 56 -13.32 -3.97 -12.01
C ASN A 56 -14.84 -3.67 -12.04
N PRO A 57 -15.60 -4.20 -13.00
CA PRO A 57 -17.02 -3.89 -13.15
C PRO A 57 -17.89 -4.45 -12.03
N PHE A 58 -17.37 -5.40 -11.24
CA PHE A 58 -18.12 -6.06 -10.16
C PHE A 58 -17.93 -5.38 -8.80
N TRP A 59 -16.98 -4.46 -8.67
CA TRP A 59 -16.63 -3.85 -7.39
C TRP A 59 -16.99 -2.37 -7.37
N ARG A 60 -17.64 -1.94 -6.28
CA ARG A 60 -17.94 -0.52 -6.05
C ARG A 60 -17.35 -0.09 -4.71
N VAL A 61 -16.33 0.77 -4.77
CA VAL A 61 -15.74 1.38 -3.58
C VAL A 61 -16.36 2.76 -3.37
N THR A 62 -17.05 2.93 -2.24
CA THR A 62 -17.63 4.21 -1.84
C THR A 62 -16.88 4.74 -0.63
N LEU A 63 -16.28 5.93 -0.76
CA LEU A 63 -15.62 6.61 0.34
C LEU A 63 -16.61 7.56 1.00
N VAL A 64 -17.09 7.19 2.19
CA VAL A 64 -17.97 8.05 2.98
C VAL A 64 -17.11 8.86 3.94
N LYS A 65 -16.92 10.14 3.64
CA LYS A 65 -16.13 11.04 4.48
C LYS A 65 -16.94 11.48 5.69
N LYS A 66 -16.82 10.73 6.81
CA LYS A 66 -17.47 11.08 8.08
C LYS A 66 -16.67 12.09 8.93
N THR A 67 -15.39 12.32 8.63
CA THR A 67 -14.50 13.14 9.47
C THR A 67 -13.55 14.04 8.66
N ASN A 68 -13.19 15.18 9.24
CA ASN A 68 -12.17 16.11 8.74
C ASN A 68 -10.78 15.56 9.05
N ILE A 69 -10.29 14.60 8.25
CA ILE A 69 -8.89 14.15 8.33
C ILE A 69 -7.99 15.31 7.86
N ASN A 70 -7.21 15.87 8.78
CA ASN A 70 -6.23 16.91 8.46
C ASN A 70 -4.95 16.26 7.90
N PRO A 71 -4.55 16.53 6.64
CA PRO A 71 -3.36 15.94 6.03
C PRO A 71 -2.04 16.40 6.69
N LYS A 72 -2.07 17.42 7.55
CA LYS A 72 -0.90 17.89 8.30
C LYS A 72 -0.63 17.05 9.57
N HIS A 73 -1.55 16.19 9.97
CA HIS A 73 -1.42 15.37 11.17
C HIS A 73 -1.08 13.92 10.81
N THR A 74 -0.40 13.25 11.75
CA THR A 74 -0.07 11.83 11.65
C THR A 74 -1.09 11.02 12.43
N TYR A 75 -1.59 9.94 11.85
CA TYR A 75 -2.60 9.09 12.46
C TYR A 75 -2.16 7.63 12.55
N MET A 76 -2.63 6.95 13.59
CA MET A 76 -2.77 5.50 13.60
C MET A 76 -4.20 5.18 13.18
N MET A 77 -4.33 4.60 12.00
CA MET A 77 -5.60 4.23 11.41
C MET A 77 -5.88 2.76 11.72
N ILE A 78 -7.08 2.46 12.18
CA ILE A 78 -7.45 1.11 12.60
C ILE A 78 -8.64 0.68 11.75
N SER A 79 -8.49 -0.44 11.06
CA SER A 79 -9.57 -1.07 10.33
C SER A 79 -9.72 -2.53 10.74
N ASN A 80 -10.90 -3.09 10.50
CA ASN A 80 -11.02 -4.54 10.40
C ASN A 80 -10.21 -5.04 9.18
N HIS A 81 -9.91 -6.33 9.15
CA HIS A 81 -9.25 -6.99 8.01
C HIS A 81 -10.06 -8.22 7.60
N GLN A 82 -10.65 -8.19 6.41
CA GLN A 82 -11.53 -9.24 5.89
C GLN A 82 -10.96 -9.93 4.66
N SER A 83 -10.11 -9.27 3.87
CA SER A 83 -9.63 -9.83 2.62
C SER A 83 -8.30 -9.23 2.15
N MET A 84 -7.68 -9.86 1.15
CA MET A 84 -6.52 -9.28 0.46
C MET A 84 -6.85 -8.00 -0.32
N VAL A 85 -8.12 -7.79 -0.66
CA VAL A 85 -8.60 -6.64 -1.45
C VAL A 85 -8.70 -5.37 -0.60
N ASP A 86 -8.70 -5.51 0.73
CA ASP A 86 -8.82 -4.40 1.68
C ASP A 86 -7.78 -3.31 1.38
N ILE A 87 -6.55 -3.70 1.06
CA ILE A 87 -5.49 -2.73 0.76
C ILE A 87 -5.78 -1.90 -0.50
N PHE A 88 -6.42 -2.49 -1.52
CA PHE A 88 -6.84 -1.74 -2.71
C PHE A 88 -7.92 -0.71 -2.34
N ALA A 89 -8.83 -1.06 -1.44
CA ALA A 89 -9.82 -0.11 -0.92
C ALA A 89 -9.17 1.01 -0.09
N LEU A 90 -8.16 0.71 0.73
CA LEU A 90 -7.41 1.73 1.50
C LEU A 90 -6.67 2.70 0.57
N PHE A 91 -6.04 2.20 -0.49
CA PHE A 91 -5.36 3.03 -1.48
C PHE A 91 -6.29 3.99 -2.23
N ARG A 92 -7.60 3.70 -2.30
CA ARG A 92 -8.59 4.61 -2.90
C ARG A 92 -8.71 5.93 -2.15
N THR A 93 -8.26 6.00 -0.90
CA THR A 93 -8.27 7.23 -0.10
C THR A 93 -7.26 8.28 -0.58
N PHE A 94 -6.19 7.86 -1.28
CA PHE A 94 -5.03 8.69 -1.60
C PHE A 94 -4.43 9.43 -0.40
N PHE A 95 -4.73 8.98 0.82
CA PHE A 95 -4.14 9.50 2.03
C PHE A 95 -2.76 8.89 2.22
N HIS A 96 -1.78 9.65 2.70
CA HIS A 96 -0.41 9.14 2.87
C HIS A 96 -0.29 8.25 4.11
N PHE A 97 -0.06 6.95 3.90
CA PHE A 97 0.17 5.99 4.96
C PHE A 97 1.26 4.96 4.64
N LYS A 98 1.76 4.30 5.69
CA LYS A 98 2.45 3.00 5.59
C LYS A 98 1.53 1.94 6.18
N TRP A 99 1.66 0.70 5.75
CA TRP A 99 0.84 -0.39 6.28
C TRP A 99 1.71 -1.58 6.64
N VAL A 100 1.21 -2.40 7.55
CA VAL A 100 1.89 -3.60 8.02
C VAL A 100 1.49 -4.81 7.17
N SER A 101 2.47 -5.58 6.68
CA SER A 101 2.23 -6.80 5.92
C SER A 101 3.20 -7.91 6.28
N LYS A 102 2.77 -9.16 6.09
CA LYS A 102 3.61 -10.35 6.28
C LYS A 102 4.88 -10.30 5.42
N ALA A 103 5.98 -10.80 5.97
CA ALA A 103 7.29 -10.91 5.32
C ALA A 103 7.26 -11.55 3.94
N GLU A 104 6.44 -12.59 3.79
CA GLU A 104 6.31 -13.34 2.54
C GLU A 104 5.76 -12.47 1.41
N ASN A 105 4.89 -11.50 1.71
CA ASN A 105 4.32 -10.62 0.68
C ASN A 105 5.39 -9.75 0.03
N PHE A 106 6.41 -9.34 0.78
CA PHE A 106 7.50 -8.54 0.22
C PHE A 106 8.36 -9.36 -0.75
N LYS A 107 8.33 -10.69 -0.71
CA LYS A 107 9.12 -11.55 -1.61
C LYS A 107 8.54 -11.62 -3.02
N PHE A 108 7.26 -11.28 -3.21
CA PHE A 108 6.65 -11.31 -4.55
C PHE A 108 7.31 -10.28 -5.49
N PRO A 109 7.68 -10.68 -6.72
CA PRO A 109 8.22 -9.76 -7.71
C PRO A 109 7.28 -8.58 -7.98
N PHE A 110 7.87 -7.43 -8.30
CA PHE A 110 7.20 -6.16 -8.63
C PHE A 110 6.34 -5.58 -7.51
N ILE A 111 5.30 -6.28 -7.03
CA ILE A 111 4.44 -5.83 -5.94
C ILE A 111 5.21 -5.79 -4.63
N GLY A 112 5.81 -6.91 -4.21
CA GLY A 112 6.57 -6.99 -2.97
C GLY A 112 7.82 -6.09 -3.01
N TRP A 113 8.43 -5.94 -4.17
CA TRP A 113 9.51 -4.97 -4.38
C TRP A 113 9.03 -3.52 -4.25
N ASN A 114 7.87 -3.17 -4.83
CA ASN A 114 7.26 -1.85 -4.66
C ASN A 114 6.88 -1.59 -3.19
N MET A 115 6.47 -2.63 -2.45
CA MET A 115 6.23 -2.51 -1.01
C MET A 115 7.51 -2.15 -0.23
N ARG A 116 8.65 -2.78 -0.58
CA ARG A 116 9.97 -2.40 -0.01
C ARG A 116 10.35 -0.97 -0.42
N LEU A 117 10.14 -0.61 -1.69
CA LEU A 117 10.46 0.71 -2.24
C LEU A 117 9.69 1.82 -1.50
N ASN A 118 8.43 1.56 -1.15
CA ASN A 118 7.58 2.46 -0.37
C ASN A 118 7.87 2.47 1.14
N ARG A 119 8.82 1.65 1.64
CA ARG A 119 9.12 1.48 3.07
C ARG A 119 7.89 1.03 3.88
N TYR A 120 7.05 0.15 3.33
CA TYR A 120 5.99 -0.49 4.12
C TYR A 120 6.57 -1.41 5.19
N ILE A 121 5.80 -1.69 6.24
CA ILE A 121 6.29 -2.32 7.45
C ILE A 121 6.12 -3.84 7.34
N GLU A 122 7.23 -4.55 7.38
CA GLU A 122 7.26 -6.01 7.38
C GLU A 122 7.11 -6.58 8.79
N ILE A 123 6.26 -7.61 8.94
CA ILE A 123 6.17 -8.43 10.15
C ILE A 123 6.49 -9.89 9.87
N GLN A 124 7.39 -10.45 10.69
CA GLN A 124 7.64 -11.89 10.79
C GLN A 124 6.69 -12.46 11.84
N ARG A 125 5.64 -13.17 11.41
CA ARG A 125 4.64 -13.75 12.31
C ARG A 125 5.20 -14.94 13.07
N GLY A 126 4.61 -15.25 14.22
CA GLY A 126 4.99 -16.40 15.04
C GLY A 126 6.25 -16.23 15.89
N THR A 127 6.82 -15.02 15.95
CA THR A 127 7.97 -14.73 16.81
C THR A 127 7.80 -13.42 17.59
N THR A 128 8.13 -13.43 18.88
CA THR A 128 8.11 -12.21 19.72
C THR A 128 9.04 -11.14 19.16
N LYS A 129 10.22 -11.55 18.68
CA LYS A 129 11.20 -10.65 18.05
C LYS A 129 10.64 -9.95 16.82
N GLY A 130 9.88 -10.66 15.99
CA GLY A 130 9.20 -10.11 14.82
C GLY A 130 8.18 -9.04 15.18
N SER A 131 7.32 -9.31 16.17
CA SER A 131 6.32 -8.34 16.66
C SER A 131 6.98 -7.10 17.26
N VAL A 132 7.99 -7.24 18.13
CA VAL A 132 8.71 -6.11 18.72
C VAL A 132 9.42 -5.28 17.65
N GLY A 133 10.03 -5.93 16.66
CA GLY A 133 10.68 -5.26 15.54
C GLY A 133 9.69 -4.45 14.69
N MET A 134 8.51 -5.01 14.42
CA MET A 134 7.43 -4.32 13.73
C MET A 134 6.98 -3.08 14.51
N MET A 135 6.73 -3.21 15.82
CA MET A 135 6.30 -2.09 16.67
C MET A 135 7.30 -0.94 16.69
N ARG A 136 8.61 -1.25 16.79
CA ARG A 136 9.68 -0.22 16.71
C ARG A 136 9.69 0.50 15.36
N LYS A 137 9.51 -0.22 14.26
CA LYS A 137 9.41 0.38 12.91
C LYS A 137 8.17 1.25 12.78
N ALA A 138 7.05 0.83 13.35
CA ALA A 138 5.82 1.61 13.37
C ALA A 138 5.99 2.91 14.16
N GLU A 139 6.57 2.84 15.37
CA GLU A 139 6.88 4.02 16.18
C GLU A 139 7.78 5.02 15.43
N ALA A 140 8.85 4.54 14.81
CA ALA A 140 9.75 5.39 14.01
C ALA A 140 9.02 6.04 12.82
N THR A 141 8.16 5.29 12.12
CA THR A 141 7.38 5.78 10.98
C THR A 141 6.40 6.88 11.40
N LEU A 142 5.74 6.73 12.56
CA LEU A 142 4.87 7.76 13.12
C LEU A 142 5.66 9.02 13.51
N LYS A 143 6.84 8.85 14.12
CA LYS A 143 7.76 9.97 14.46
C LYS A 143 8.26 10.71 13.22
N GLU A 144 8.47 10.03 12.09
CA GLU A 144 8.79 10.63 10.79
C GLU A 144 7.61 11.40 10.16
N GLY A 145 6.43 11.37 10.78
CA GLY A 145 5.25 12.07 10.28
C GLY A 145 4.54 11.32 9.15
N SER A 146 4.68 9.99 9.08
CA SER A 146 3.91 9.13 8.17
C SER A 146 2.86 8.36 8.97
N SER A 147 1.61 8.44 8.55
CA SER A 147 0.51 7.70 9.20
C SER A 147 0.64 6.20 8.95
N ILE A 148 -0.02 5.39 9.77
CA ILE A 148 0.03 3.93 9.66
C ILE A 148 -1.38 3.35 9.63
N PHE A 149 -1.57 2.32 8.80
CA PHE A 149 -2.66 1.34 8.87
C PHE A 149 -2.15 -0.01 9.40
#